data_AF-A0A535RPP1-F1
#
_entry.id   AF-A0A535RPP1-F1
#
_cell.length_a   1.000
_cell.length_b   1.000
_cell.length_c   1.000
_cell.angle_alpha   90.00
_cell.angle_beta   90.00
_cell.angle_gamma   90.00
#
_symmetry.space_group_name_H-M   'P 1'
#
loop_
_entity.id
_entity.type
_entity.pdbx_description
1 polymer ?
#
loop_
_entity_poly.entity_id
_entity_poly.type
_entity_poly.pdbx_seq_one_letter_code
_entity_poly.pdbx_strand_id
1 'polypeptide(L)'
;MTRIRSFKRLWKRIHIVRLVQDAIIVVFALEVITAIVLQVASVLRRWHKHEVSFPHLQFDEVQVGENCLQLYGYGRDLYAGMLEAIDSARESIYLESYIWKGDAVGQALKEHLAKKAEQGVEVYVIFDAFANLVVPRAFKAFPSCIHMLEYQSLHRCQLLEPILRGGKRDHEALHAPL
;
A
#
# COMPACT_ATOMS: atom_id res chain seq x y z
N MET A 1 -34.52 50.58 43.75
CA MET A 1 -34.89 49.15 43.69
C MET A 1 -34.21 48.35 42.54
N THR A 2 -32.95 48.62 42.19
CA THR A 2 -32.28 48.01 41.01
C THR A 2 -31.09 47.08 41.34
N ARG A 3 -30.63 47.02 42.60
CA ARG A 3 -29.38 46.33 42.99
C ARG A 3 -29.49 44.80 43.12
N ILE A 4 -30.69 44.26 43.36
CA ILE A 4 -30.90 42.82 43.68
C ILE A 4 -31.03 41.94 42.41
N ARG A 5 -31.41 42.51 41.26
CA ARG A 5 -31.56 41.75 39.99
C ARG A 5 -30.24 41.39 39.31
N SER A 6 -29.12 42.05 39.68
CA SER A 6 -27.78 41.80 39.12
C SER A 6 -27.11 40.55 39.71
N PHE A 7 -27.24 40.36 41.03
CA PHE A 7 -26.57 39.28 41.76
C PHE A 7 -27.06 37.88 41.35
N LYS A 8 -28.37 37.72 41.13
CA LYS A 8 -28.95 36.44 40.66
C LYS A 8 -28.51 36.05 39.23
N ARG A 9 -28.21 37.03 38.36
CA ARG A 9 -27.70 36.75 37.00
C ARG A 9 -26.23 36.33 37.01
N LEU A 10 -25.42 36.97 37.86
CA LEU A 10 -24.00 36.62 38.01
C LEU A 10 -23.82 35.20 38.55
N TRP A 11 -24.61 34.83 39.57
CA TRP A 11 -24.56 33.50 40.17
C TRP A 11 -25.06 32.41 39.20
N LYS A 12 -26.14 32.66 38.45
CA LYS A 12 -26.57 31.76 37.36
C LYS A 12 -25.49 31.58 36.30
N ARG A 13 -24.77 32.64 35.91
CA ARG A 13 -23.71 32.57 34.91
C ARG A 13 -22.51 31.75 35.39
N ILE A 14 -22.14 31.87 36.67
CA ILE A 14 -21.07 31.06 37.29
C ILE A 14 -21.47 29.58 37.37
N HIS A 15 -22.72 29.28 37.76
CA HIS A 15 -23.23 27.91 37.77
C HIS A 15 -23.29 27.29 36.38
N ILE A 16 -23.69 28.05 35.35
CA ILE A 16 -23.73 27.58 33.96
C ILE A 16 -22.32 27.30 33.45
N VAL A 17 -21.35 28.19 33.70
CA VAL A 17 -19.96 27.99 33.24
C VAL A 17 -19.34 26.75 33.88
N ARG A 18 -19.58 26.51 35.19
CA ARG A 18 -19.11 25.29 35.87
C ARG A 18 -19.75 24.02 35.30
N LEU A 19 -21.06 24.02 35.08
CA LEU A 19 -21.74 22.88 34.46
C LEU A 19 -21.23 22.57 33.05
N VAL A 20 -20.97 23.60 32.25
CA VAL A 20 -20.39 23.43 30.91
C VAL A 20 -18.95 22.90 30.99
N GLN A 21 -18.15 23.42 31.91
CA GLN A 21 -16.77 22.95 32.12
C GLN A 21 -16.73 21.49 32.59
N ASP A 22 -17.60 21.10 33.52
CA ASP A 22 -17.72 19.72 34.00
C ASP A 22 -18.14 18.79 32.86
N ALA A 23 -19.09 19.21 32.02
CA ALA A 23 -19.50 18.44 30.84
C ALA A 23 -18.33 18.24 29.85
N ILE A 24 -17.53 19.28 29.60
CA ILE A 24 -16.34 19.19 28.73
C ILE A 24 -15.30 18.23 29.33
N ILE A 25 -15.05 18.31 30.64
CA ILE A 25 -14.11 17.41 31.32
C ILE A 25 -14.58 15.96 31.23
N VAL A 26 -15.88 15.70 31.41
CA VAL A 26 -16.45 14.36 31.30
C VAL A 26 -16.30 13.80 29.88
N VAL A 27 -16.61 14.60 28.86
CA VAL A 27 -16.44 14.19 27.46
C VAL A 27 -14.97 13.91 27.15
N PHE A 28 -14.05 14.78 27.57
CA PHE A 28 -12.62 14.59 27.34
C PHE A 28 -12.08 13.36 28.09
N ALA A 29 -12.51 13.14 29.33
CA ALA A 29 -12.15 11.95 30.10
C ALA A 29 -12.66 10.68 29.41
N LEU A 30 -13.87 10.69 28.85
CA LEU A 30 -14.43 9.56 28.11
C LEU A 30 -13.61 9.25 26.85
N GLU A 31 -13.19 10.26 26.10
CA GLU A 31 -12.30 10.10 24.93
C GLU A 31 -10.94 9.50 25.33
N VAL A 32 -10.33 10.03 26.40
CA VAL A 32 -9.05 9.53 26.92
C VAL A 32 -9.18 8.09 27.40
N ILE A 33 -10.23 7.74 28.13
CA ILE A 33 -10.49 6.37 28.58
C ILE A 33 -10.64 5.43 27.37
N THR A 34 -11.40 5.85 26.36
CA THR A 34 -11.59 5.05 25.14
C THR A 34 -10.26 4.82 24.42
N ALA A 35 -9.43 5.85 24.27
CA ALA A 35 -8.10 5.72 23.66
C ALA A 35 -7.17 4.79 24.45
N ILE A 36 -7.20 4.85 25.79
CA ILE A 36 -6.42 3.96 26.66
C ILE A 36 -6.90 2.51 26.52
N VAL A 37 -8.21 2.28 26.54
CA VAL A 37 -8.79 0.94 26.36
C VAL A 37 -8.39 0.34 25.02
N LEU A 38 -8.42 1.14 23.94
CA LEU A 38 -7.97 0.69 22.62
C LEU A 38 -6.47 0.37 22.58
N GLN A 39 -5.63 1.18 23.23
CA GLN A 39 -4.19 0.91 23.32
C GLN A 39 -3.89 -0.36 24.11
N VAL A 40 -4.54 -0.54 25.26
CA VAL A 40 -4.39 -1.74 26.10
C VAL A 40 -4.89 -2.97 25.35
N ALA A 41 -6.06 -2.89 24.71
CA ALA A 41 -6.60 -3.98 23.90
C ALA A 41 -5.67 -4.34 22.72
N SER A 42 -5.04 -3.35 22.08
CA SER A 42 -4.05 -3.56 21.02
C SER A 42 -2.80 -4.31 21.52
N VAL A 43 -2.26 -3.91 22.68
CA VAL A 43 -1.11 -4.58 23.30
C VAL A 43 -1.45 -6.01 23.71
N LEU A 44 -2.60 -6.22 24.36
CA LEU A 44 -3.04 -7.54 24.79
C LEU A 44 -3.29 -8.47 23.59
N ARG A 45 -3.90 -7.97 22.51
CA ARG A 45 -4.06 -8.75 21.26
C ARG A 45 -2.73 -9.14 20.64
N ARG A 46 -1.71 -8.28 20.73
CA ARG A 46 -0.38 -8.61 20.19
C ARG A 46 0.24 -9.81 20.90
N TRP A 47 -0.06 -10.01 22.19
CA TRP A 47 0.46 -11.14 22.96
C TRP A 47 -0.25 -12.46 22.64
N HIS A 48 -1.51 -12.40 22.18
CA HIS A 48 -2.31 -13.57 21.83
C HIS A 48 -2.21 -13.99 20.35
N LYS A 49 -1.32 -13.38 19.56
CA LYS A 49 -1.05 -13.88 18.21
C LYS A 49 -0.27 -15.19 18.31
N HIS A 50 -0.99 -16.29 18.49
CA HIS A 50 -0.45 -17.60 18.16
C HIS A 50 -0.12 -17.58 16.66
N GLU A 51 1.14 -17.86 16.33
CA GLU A 51 1.52 -18.20 14.97
C GLU A 51 0.83 -19.53 14.66
N VAL A 52 -0.38 -19.46 14.10
CA VAL A 52 -1.03 -20.63 13.56
C VAL A 52 -0.12 -21.11 12.43
N SER A 53 0.58 -22.22 12.67
CA SER A 53 1.36 -22.89 11.64
C SER A 53 0.36 -23.40 10.60
N PHE A 54 0.29 -22.68 9.49
CA PHE A 54 -0.51 -23.11 8.34
C PHE A 54 0.16 -24.33 7.71
N PRO A 55 -0.60 -25.34 7.25
CA PRO A 55 -0.03 -26.47 6.54
C PRO A 55 0.78 -26.00 5.32
N HIS A 56 2.06 -26.34 5.29
CA HIS A 56 2.93 -26.05 4.16
C HIS A 56 2.77 -27.18 3.14
N LEU A 57 1.88 -26.99 2.17
CA LEU A 57 1.79 -27.91 1.03
C LEU A 57 3.03 -27.72 0.15
N GLN A 58 3.77 -28.80 -0.04
CA GLN A 58 4.82 -28.89 -1.04
C GLN A 58 4.20 -29.40 -2.34
N PHE A 59 4.54 -28.75 -3.44
CA PHE A 59 4.13 -29.15 -4.77
C PHE A 59 5.39 -29.56 -5.53
N ASP A 60 5.30 -30.65 -6.26
CA ASP A 60 6.38 -31.08 -7.14
C ASP A 60 6.46 -30.15 -8.37
N GLU A 61 7.66 -30.05 -8.94
CA GLU A 61 7.88 -29.31 -10.17
C GLU A 61 7.10 -29.95 -11.33
N VAL A 62 6.41 -29.13 -12.10
CA VAL A 62 5.59 -29.56 -13.22
C VAL A 62 6.24 -29.14 -14.53
N GLN A 63 6.50 -30.11 -15.41
CA GLN A 63 7.00 -29.83 -16.76
C GLN A 63 5.87 -29.31 -17.66
N VAL A 64 6.07 -28.14 -18.26
CA VAL A 64 5.15 -27.49 -19.21
C VAL A 64 5.89 -27.24 -20.52
N GLY A 65 5.88 -28.25 -21.40
CA GLY A 65 6.67 -28.21 -22.63
C GLY A 65 8.17 -28.18 -22.31
N GLU A 66 8.89 -27.19 -22.83
CA GLU A 66 10.32 -26.98 -22.52
C GLU A 66 10.55 -26.20 -21.20
N ASN A 67 9.48 -25.70 -20.58
CA ASN A 67 9.55 -24.92 -19.35
C ASN A 67 9.26 -25.79 -18.13
N CYS A 68 9.83 -25.42 -16.98
CA CYS A 68 9.47 -25.98 -15.69
C CYS A 68 8.65 -24.97 -14.89
N LEU A 69 7.63 -25.44 -14.18
CA LEU A 69 6.77 -24.64 -13.32
C LEU A 69 6.81 -25.20 -11.90
N GLN A 70 7.28 -24.37 -10.96
CA GLN A 70 7.29 -24.69 -9.54
C GLN A 70 6.18 -23.90 -8.81
N LEU A 71 5.34 -24.61 -8.06
CA LEU A 71 4.31 -24.00 -7.21
C LEU A 71 4.75 -23.97 -5.75
N TYR A 72 4.46 -22.87 -5.07
CA TYR A 72 4.79 -22.68 -3.66
C TYR A 72 3.52 -22.42 -2.86
N GLY A 73 3.24 -23.26 -1.86
CA GLY A 73 2.09 -23.10 -0.96
C GLY A 73 2.29 -22.06 0.13
N TYR A 74 3.52 -21.57 0.32
CA TYR A 74 3.86 -20.66 1.40
C TYR A 74 4.87 -19.59 0.96
N GLY A 75 4.66 -18.36 1.44
CA GLY A 75 5.45 -17.20 0.99
C GLY A 75 6.93 -17.31 1.32
N ARG A 76 7.30 -17.88 2.48
CA ARG A 76 8.72 -18.05 2.85
C ARG A 76 9.47 -18.92 1.83
N ASP A 77 8.84 -20.01 1.42
CA ASP A 77 9.44 -20.98 0.49
C ASP A 77 9.53 -20.38 -0.91
N LEU A 78 8.48 -19.64 -1.33
CA LEU A 78 8.49 -18.85 -2.56
C LEU A 78 9.67 -17.89 -2.61
N TYR A 79 9.88 -17.08 -1.57
CA TYR A 79 10.98 -16.11 -1.55
C TYR A 79 12.36 -16.79 -1.58
N ALA A 80 12.53 -17.89 -0.84
CA ALA A 80 13.77 -18.65 -0.89
C ALA A 80 14.05 -19.20 -2.29
N GLY A 81 13.04 -19.81 -2.93
CA GLY A 81 13.16 -20.32 -4.29
C GLY A 81 13.37 -19.22 -5.35
N MET A 82 12.74 -18.04 -5.18
CA MET A 82 12.99 -16.90 -6.04
C MET A 82 14.44 -16.41 -5.97
N LEU A 83 15.02 -16.31 -4.77
CA LEU A 83 16.42 -15.90 -4.59
C LEU A 83 17.37 -16.93 -5.23
N GLU A 84 17.12 -18.22 -5.04
CA GLU A 84 17.90 -19.29 -5.66
C GLU A 84 17.82 -19.24 -7.20
N ALA A 85 16.62 -19.01 -7.75
CA ALA A 85 16.43 -18.86 -9.19
C ALA A 85 17.18 -17.64 -9.75
N ILE A 86 17.13 -16.51 -9.04
CA ILE A 86 17.89 -15.30 -9.39
C ILE A 86 19.38 -15.58 -9.37
N ASP A 87 19.88 -16.22 -8.30
CA ASP A 87 21.29 -16.54 -8.12
C ASP A 87 21.80 -17.55 -9.17
N SER A 88 20.92 -18.39 -9.70
CA SER A 88 21.24 -19.38 -10.73
C SER A 88 21.10 -18.85 -12.17
N ALA A 89 20.42 -17.71 -12.36
CA ALA A 89 20.17 -17.14 -13.69
C ALA A 89 21.48 -16.73 -14.39
N ARG A 90 21.49 -16.92 -15.71
CA ARG A 90 22.68 -16.72 -16.58
C ARG A 90 22.47 -15.73 -17.72
N GLU A 91 21.26 -15.64 -18.27
CA GLU A 91 20.99 -14.81 -19.46
C GLU A 91 20.04 -13.67 -19.11
N SER A 92 18.85 -13.99 -18.61
CA SER A 92 17.84 -13.00 -18.28
C SER A 92 17.00 -13.39 -17.06
N ILE A 93 16.42 -12.37 -16.42
CA ILE A 93 15.48 -12.49 -15.30
C ILE A 93 14.27 -11.62 -15.62
N TYR A 94 13.08 -12.22 -15.59
CA TYR A 94 11.80 -11.53 -15.70
C TYR A 94 11.06 -11.66 -14.38
N LEU A 95 10.78 -10.54 -13.74
CA LEU A 95 10.05 -10.50 -12.48
C LEU A 95 8.83 -9.60 -12.59
N GLU A 96 7.66 -10.19 -12.44
CA GLU A 96 6.40 -9.47 -12.31
C GLU A 96 5.90 -9.59 -10.86
N SER A 97 5.66 -8.45 -10.21
CA SER A 97 5.12 -8.45 -8.85
C SER A 97 4.07 -7.37 -8.64
N TYR A 98 2.93 -7.76 -8.07
CA TYR A 98 1.88 -6.82 -7.71
C TYR A 98 2.28 -5.89 -6.56
N ILE A 99 2.99 -6.38 -5.55
CA ILE A 99 3.40 -5.60 -4.36
C ILE A 99 4.90 -5.75 -4.15
N TRP A 100 5.59 -4.62 -3.98
CA TRP A 100 6.99 -4.61 -3.57
C TRP A 100 7.16 -3.79 -2.31
N LYS A 101 7.32 -4.47 -1.18
CA LYS A 101 7.45 -3.83 0.12
C LYS A 101 8.92 -3.52 0.43
N GLY A 102 9.18 -2.34 0.99
CA GLY A 102 10.51 -1.94 1.47
C GLY A 102 10.87 -2.53 2.83
N ASP A 103 10.66 -3.83 3.02
CA ASP A 103 11.12 -4.57 4.19
C ASP A 103 12.35 -5.44 3.85
N ALA A 104 12.89 -6.16 4.84
CA ALA A 104 14.12 -6.93 4.68
C ALA A 104 14.08 -7.90 3.49
N VAL A 105 12.91 -8.48 3.19
CA VAL A 105 12.73 -9.41 2.07
C VAL A 105 12.80 -8.66 0.74
N GLY A 106 12.08 -7.54 0.62
CA GLY A 106 12.12 -6.73 -0.59
C GLY A 106 13.48 -6.07 -0.84
N GLN A 107 14.23 -5.75 0.21
CA GLN A 107 15.62 -5.28 0.11
C GLN A 107 16.54 -6.38 -0.42
N ALA A 108 16.48 -7.59 0.15
CA ALA A 108 17.30 -8.72 -0.29
C ALA A 108 17.03 -9.06 -1.75
N LEU A 109 15.75 -9.12 -2.16
CA LEU A 109 15.37 -9.39 -3.55
C LEU A 109 15.99 -8.35 -4.51
N LYS A 110 15.93 -7.07 -4.14
CA LYS A 110 16.52 -5.98 -4.93
C LYS A 110 18.03 -6.08 -5.03
N GLU A 111 18.71 -6.45 -3.94
CA GLU A 111 20.16 -6.62 -3.90
C GLU A 111 20.63 -7.78 -4.79
N HIS A 112 19.97 -8.93 -4.73
CA HIS A 112 20.31 -10.08 -5.58
C HIS A 112 20.10 -9.77 -7.07
N LEU A 113 19.01 -9.09 -7.42
CA LEU A 113 18.75 -8.66 -8.79
C LEU A 113 19.80 -7.65 -9.28
N ALA A 114 20.17 -6.67 -8.45
CA ALA A 114 21.21 -5.70 -8.80
C ALA A 114 22.56 -6.37 -9.02
N LYS A 115 22.95 -7.29 -8.13
CA LYS A 115 24.18 -8.08 -8.26
C LYS A 115 24.21 -8.89 -9.55
N LYS A 116 23.07 -9.47 -9.95
CA LYS A 116 22.96 -10.22 -11.20
C LYS A 116 23.03 -9.33 -12.44
N ALA A 117 22.38 -8.16 -12.38
CA ALA A 117 22.50 -7.16 -13.43
C ALA A 117 23.95 -6.67 -13.61
N GLU A 118 24.69 -6.48 -12.51
CA GLU A 118 26.13 -6.16 -12.55
C GLU A 118 26.99 -7.28 -13.16
N GLN A 119 26.54 -8.53 -13.06
CA GLN A 119 27.20 -9.68 -13.71
C GLN A 119 26.89 -9.79 -15.21
N GLY A 120 26.08 -8.89 -15.77
CA GLY A 120 25.70 -8.88 -17.17
C GLY A 120 24.45 -9.71 -17.50
N VAL A 121 23.69 -10.15 -16.49
CA VAL A 121 22.38 -10.76 -16.68
C VAL A 121 21.35 -9.67 -16.95
N GLU A 122 20.53 -9.85 -17.98
CA GLU A 122 19.48 -8.90 -18.34
C GLU A 122 18.31 -8.97 -17.35
N VAL A 123 18.05 -7.92 -16.58
CA VAL A 123 17.02 -7.93 -15.53
C VAL A 123 15.85 -7.00 -15.88
N TYR A 124 14.66 -7.58 -16.01
CA TYR A 124 13.40 -6.89 -16.29
C TYR A 124 12.43 -7.03 -15.11
N VAL A 125 12.02 -5.91 -14.53
CA VAL A 125 11.11 -5.86 -13.38
C VAL A 125 9.87 -5.05 -13.71
N ILE A 126 8.70 -5.65 -13.52
CA ILE A 126 7.40 -4.98 -13.64
C ILE A 126 6.72 -4.99 -12.27
N PHE A 127 6.24 -3.84 -11.82
CA PHE A 127 5.41 -3.76 -10.61
C PHE A 127 4.26 -2.75 -10.68
N ASP A 128 3.21 -2.97 -9.90
CA ASP A 128 2.02 -2.10 -9.86
C ASP A 128 2.28 -0.79 -9.07
N ALA A 129 2.00 0.35 -9.68
CA ALA A 129 2.17 1.68 -9.10
C ALA A 129 1.16 2.00 -7.97
N PHE A 130 -0.09 1.57 -8.15
CA PHE A 130 -1.22 1.85 -7.26
C PHE A 130 -1.10 1.08 -5.95
N ALA A 131 -0.68 -0.18 -6.02
CA ALA A 131 -0.44 -0.99 -4.83
C ALA A 131 0.74 -0.46 -3.98
N ASN A 132 1.63 0.36 -4.56
CA ASN A 132 2.82 0.91 -3.92
C ASN A 132 2.74 2.42 -3.60
N LEU A 133 1.53 2.98 -3.43
CA LEU A 133 1.33 4.39 -3.06
C LEU A 133 1.89 4.75 -1.67
N VAL A 134 1.91 3.79 -0.74
CA VAL A 134 2.41 3.97 0.63
C VAL A 134 3.90 3.62 0.77
N VAL A 135 4.54 3.16 -0.32
CA VAL A 135 5.97 2.82 -0.34
C VAL A 135 6.80 4.08 -0.64
N PRO A 136 7.81 4.42 0.19
CA PRO A 136 8.65 5.58 -0.04
C PRO A 136 9.31 5.56 -1.42
N ARG A 137 9.32 6.71 -2.11
CA ARG A 137 9.91 6.85 -3.46
C ARG A 137 11.38 6.40 -3.52
N ALA A 138 12.14 6.61 -2.45
CA ALA A 138 13.55 6.21 -2.37
C ALA A 138 13.74 4.69 -2.55
N PHE A 139 12.79 3.88 -2.08
CA PHE A 139 12.87 2.44 -2.24
C PHE A 139 12.55 1.99 -3.68
N LYS A 140 11.64 2.70 -4.34
CA LYS A 140 11.25 2.50 -5.75
C LYS A 140 12.30 2.97 -6.76
N ALA A 141 13.37 3.62 -6.32
CA ALA A 141 14.50 3.96 -7.19
C ALA A 141 15.39 2.72 -7.37
N PHE A 142 15.29 2.06 -8.53
CA PHE A 142 16.16 0.94 -8.89
C PHE A 142 17.45 1.44 -9.56
N PRO A 143 18.57 0.70 -9.45
CA PRO A 143 19.80 1.00 -10.18
C PRO A 143 19.55 0.99 -11.69
N SER A 144 20.31 1.78 -12.46
CA SER A 144 20.13 1.92 -13.91
C SER A 144 20.41 0.63 -14.70
N CYS A 145 21.05 -0.36 -14.08
CA CYS A 145 21.29 -1.68 -14.67
C CYS A 145 20.04 -2.59 -14.66
N ILE A 146 18.94 -2.17 -14.04
CA ILE A 146 17.68 -2.93 -14.03
C ILE A 146 16.66 -2.21 -14.92
N HIS A 147 16.12 -2.93 -15.90
CA HIS A 147 15.02 -2.45 -16.73
C HIS A 147 13.73 -2.53 -15.93
N MET A 148 13.21 -1.38 -15.51
CA MET A 148 12.02 -1.29 -14.67
C MET A 148 10.84 -0.67 -15.42
N LEU A 149 9.67 -1.29 -15.31
CA LEU A 149 8.40 -0.71 -15.73
C LEU A 149 7.44 -0.63 -14.53
N GLU A 150 7.08 0.60 -14.14
CA GLU A 150 6.00 0.83 -13.18
C GLU A 150 4.67 0.78 -13.92
N TYR A 151 3.94 -0.33 -13.78
CA TYR A 151 2.63 -0.51 -14.38
C TYR A 151 1.58 0.30 -13.61
N GLN A 152 0.98 1.29 -14.28
CA GLN A 152 -0.11 2.07 -13.71
C GLN A 152 -1.43 1.39 -14.02
N SER A 153 -1.92 0.54 -13.11
CA SER A 153 -3.24 -0.10 -13.26
C SER A 153 -4.38 0.92 -13.47
N LEU A 154 -4.20 2.15 -12.96
CA LEU A 154 -5.04 3.31 -13.26
C LEU A 154 -4.59 4.07 -14.51
N HIS A 155 -4.46 3.39 -15.65
CA HIS A 155 -4.42 4.10 -16.92
C HIS A 155 -5.79 4.75 -17.16
N ARG A 156 -5.83 6.08 -16.97
CA ARG A 156 -6.74 7.05 -17.60
C ARG A 156 -8.19 6.57 -17.71
N CYS A 157 -9.08 7.06 -16.84
CA CYS A 157 -10.53 6.92 -17.00
C CYS A 157 -10.96 7.29 -18.43
N GLN A 158 -10.97 6.34 -19.36
CA GLN A 158 -11.47 6.48 -20.73
C GLN A 158 -12.95 6.83 -20.73
N LEU A 159 -13.62 6.64 -19.59
CA LEU A 159 -15.00 7.06 -19.32
C LEU A 159 -15.19 8.59 -19.30
N LEU A 160 -14.14 9.37 -19.03
CA LEU A 160 -14.19 10.84 -18.99
C LEU A 160 -13.58 11.54 -20.21
N GLU A 161 -12.93 10.81 -21.12
CA GLU A 161 -12.43 11.38 -22.38
C GLU A 161 -13.53 12.00 -23.28
N PRO A 162 -14.75 11.42 -23.38
CA PRO A 162 -15.82 12.03 -24.17
C PRO A 162 -16.31 13.36 -23.59
N ILE A 163 -16.28 13.52 -22.26
CA ILE A 163 -16.78 14.71 -21.56
C ILE A 163 -15.81 15.89 -21.72
N LEU A 164 -14.51 15.61 -21.76
CA LEU A 164 -13.48 16.64 -21.92
C LEU A 164 -13.24 17.03 -23.40
N ARG A 165 -13.59 16.17 -24.37
CA ARG A 165 -13.53 16.48 -25.81
C ARG A 165 -14.83 17.06 -26.39
N GLY A 166 -15.91 17.14 -25.60
CA GLY A 166 -17.20 17.71 -26.00
C GLY A 166 -17.23 19.24 -26.15
N GLY A 167 -16.17 19.85 -26.69
CA GLY A 167 -16.03 21.30 -26.84
C GLY A 167 -15.64 21.78 -28.25
N LYS A 168 -15.22 20.89 -29.16
CA LYS A 168 -14.97 21.23 -30.57
C LYS A 168 -15.75 20.29 -31.47
N ARG A 169 -16.97 20.73 -31.80
CA ARG A 169 -17.72 20.22 -32.95
C ARG A 169 -17.12 20.90 -34.18
N ASP A 170 -16.25 20.18 -34.87
CA ASP A 170 -15.74 20.58 -36.16
C ASP A 170 -16.86 20.31 -37.18
N HIS A 171 -17.51 21.38 -37.60
CA HIS A 171 -18.39 21.39 -38.76
C HIS A 171 -17.51 21.46 -40.00
N GLU A 172 -17.13 20.32 -40.59
CA GLU A 172 -16.73 20.31 -42.00
C GLU A 172 -17.26 19.06 -42.69
N ALA A 173 -18.00 19.34 -43.77
CA ALA A 173 -18.73 18.38 -44.56
C ALA A 173 -17.80 17.63 -45.53
N LEU A 174 -18.15 16.36 -45.71
CA LEU A 174 -17.89 15.48 -46.84
C LEU A 174 -17.39 16.19 -48.12
N HIS A 175 -16.15 15.89 -48.50
CA HIS A 175 -15.76 15.82 -49.90
C HIS A 175 -14.75 14.68 -50.09
N ALA A 176 -15.23 13.57 -50.66
CA ALA A 176 -14.41 12.47 -51.16
C ALA A 176 -13.84 12.83 -52.54
N PRO A 177 -12.69 12.25 -52.92
CA PRO A 177 -12.50 11.85 -54.30
C PRO A 177 -12.16 10.35 -54.44
N LEU A 178 -12.89 9.75 -55.39
CA LEU A 178 -12.74 8.46 -56.10
C LEU A 178 -13.07 7.18 -55.33
#